data_AF-A0A833EE60-F1
#
_entry.id   AF-A0A833EE60-F1
#
_cell.length_a   1.000
_cell.length_b   1.000
_cell.length_c   1.000
_cell.angle_alpha   90.00
_cell.angle_beta   90.00
_cell.angle_gamma   90.00
#
_symmetry.space_group_name_H-M   'P 1'
#
loop_
_entity.id
_entity.type
_entity.pdbx_description
1 polymer ?
#
loop_
_entity_poly.entity_id
_entity_poly.type
_entity_poly.pdbx_seq_one_letter_code
_entity_poly.pdbx_strand_id
1 'polypeptide(L)'
;MLGCTVAPYVLDRFLHETRSAKLYELLTSITMYHRVQGGREIVEAAKRVVEWAQAHGLNVKLDIVRGCVCLEREWFFWEPLGWKLESAELEVREPSGWKQIISTKDHPLVAVVHSPAGIVEGRAGFETGDVVVRVGRLGYWDMVGRNVAAIIASHWGPGIRYFAVFPPCSARQP
;
A
#
# COMPACT_ATOMS: atom_id res chain seq x y z
N MET A 1 18.76 -3.52 33.51
CA MET A 1 18.39 -2.14 33.13
C MET A 1 19.65 -1.49 32.57
N LEU A 2 19.73 -1.27 31.26
CA LEU A 2 20.88 -0.60 30.64
C LEU A 2 20.63 0.91 30.70
N GLY A 3 21.33 1.61 31.59
CA GLY A 3 21.35 3.07 31.64
C GLY A 3 22.50 3.60 30.79
N CYS A 4 22.18 4.28 29.69
CA CYS A 4 23.17 5.03 28.92
C CYS A 4 23.19 6.48 29.43
N THR A 5 24.31 6.92 29.99
CA THR A 5 24.51 8.32 30.37
C THR A 5 25.20 9.02 29.21
N VAL A 6 24.42 9.80 28.44
CA VAL A 6 24.95 10.60 27.32
C VAL A 6 25.31 11.98 27.85
N ALA A 7 26.52 12.45 27.56
CA ALA A 7 26.94 13.78 27.99
C ALA A 7 26.06 14.88 27.36
N PRO A 8 25.66 15.94 28.08
CA PRO A 8 24.70 16.93 27.60
C PRO A 8 25.07 17.57 26.26
N TYR A 9 26.36 17.82 26.02
CA TYR A 9 26.85 18.38 24.75
C TYR A 9 26.66 17.45 23.55
N VAL A 10 26.61 16.13 23.76
CA VAL A 10 26.33 15.14 22.71
C VAL A 10 24.84 15.16 22.37
N LEU A 11 23.97 15.32 23.37
CA LEU A 11 22.52 15.41 23.16
C LEU A 11 22.16 16.72 22.45
N ASP A 12 22.73 17.86 22.86
CA ASP A 12 22.50 19.15 22.21
C ASP A 12 22.99 19.17 20.77
N ARG A 13 24.17 18.58 20.51
CA ARG A 13 24.69 18.43 19.14
C ARG A 13 23.81 17.51 18.30
N PHE A 14 23.37 16.38 18.87
CA PHE A 14 22.45 15.45 18.21
C PHE A 14 21.11 16.13 17.87
N LEU A 15 20.52 16.87 18.82
CA LEU A 15 19.25 17.60 18.61
C LEU A 15 19.41 18.76 17.61
N HIS A 16 20.57 19.42 17.59
CA HIS A 16 20.86 20.47 16.63
C HIS A 16 21.06 19.91 15.22
N GLU A 17 21.76 18.78 15.09
CA GLU A 17 22.00 18.09 13.81
C GLU A 17 20.76 17.33 13.30
N THR A 18 19.85 16.89 14.17
CA THR A 18 18.58 16.24 13.76
C THR A 18 17.47 17.21 13.33
N ARG A 19 17.62 18.52 13.61
CA ARG A 19 16.76 19.59 13.04
C ARG A 19 17.02 19.86 11.55
N SER A 20 17.87 19.09 10.91
CA SER A 20 18.47 19.44 9.62
C SER A 20 17.61 19.08 8.41
N ALA A 21 17.74 19.92 7.38
CA ALA A 21 17.25 19.67 6.02
C ALA A 21 17.58 18.26 5.51
N LYS A 22 18.67 17.65 5.99
CA LYS A 22 19.09 16.28 5.65
C LYS A 22 18.09 15.20 6.06
N LEU A 23 17.39 15.37 7.19
CA LEU A 23 16.34 14.43 7.60
C LEU A 23 15.10 14.60 6.71
N TYR A 24 14.77 15.84 6.34
CA TYR A 24 13.72 16.12 5.36
C TYR A 24 14.05 15.60 3.97
N GLU A 25 15.30 15.70 3.52
CA GLU A 25 15.78 15.12 2.27
C GLU A 25 15.66 13.58 2.30
N LEU A 26 16.07 12.94 3.40
CA LEU A 26 15.88 11.49 3.56
C LEU A 26 14.40 11.13 3.51
N LEU A 27 13.56 11.79 4.32
CA LEU A 27 12.12 11.57 4.36
C LEU A 27 11.50 11.70 2.96
N THR A 28 11.79 12.81 2.28
CA THR A 28 11.33 13.07 0.91
C THR A 28 11.81 11.99 -0.05
N SER A 29 13.07 11.55 0.08
CA SER A 29 13.61 10.51 -0.79
C SER A 29 12.91 9.16 -0.60
N ILE A 30 12.55 8.80 0.63
CA ILE A 30 11.93 7.50 0.93
C ILE A 30 10.42 7.50 0.74
N THR A 31 9.74 8.66 0.80
CA THR A 31 8.28 8.77 0.60
C THR A 31 7.85 8.67 -0.85
N MET A 32 8.77 8.79 -1.80
CA MET A 32 8.50 8.56 -3.23
C MET A 32 8.22 7.09 -3.57
N TYR A 33 8.59 6.15 -2.69
CA TYR A 33 8.43 4.72 -2.91
C TYR A 33 7.11 4.19 -2.32
N HIS A 34 6.45 3.31 -3.06
CA HIS A 34 5.32 2.51 -2.61
C HIS A 34 5.80 1.35 -1.74
N ARG A 35 5.91 1.59 -0.43
CA ARG A 35 6.49 0.66 0.55
C ARG A 35 5.54 -0.43 1.02
N VAL A 36 4.72 -0.94 0.11
CA VAL A 36 3.89 -2.11 0.36
C VAL A 36 4.77 -3.34 0.50
N GLN A 37 4.44 -4.17 1.48
CA GLN A 37 5.17 -5.37 1.74
C GLN A 37 5.19 -6.29 0.51
N GLY A 38 6.35 -6.89 0.20
CA GLY A 38 6.47 -7.75 -0.98
C GLY A 38 6.54 -7.04 -2.33
N GLY A 39 6.37 -5.71 -2.33
CA GLY A 39 6.67 -4.87 -3.48
C GLY A 39 8.18 -4.72 -3.69
N ARG A 40 8.58 -4.31 -4.90
CA ARG A 40 9.99 -4.04 -5.19
C ARG A 40 10.48 -2.75 -4.52
N GLU A 41 9.61 -1.76 -4.42
CA GLU A 41 9.97 -0.41 -3.97
C GLU A 41 10.26 -0.30 -2.47
N ILE A 42 9.75 -1.22 -1.63
CA ILE A 42 10.15 -1.28 -0.22
C ILE A 42 11.63 -1.64 -0.06
N VAL A 43 12.15 -2.49 -0.94
CA VAL A 43 13.57 -2.89 -0.94
C VAL A 43 14.44 -1.72 -1.40
N GLU A 44 14.02 -1.00 -2.44
CA GLU A 44 14.73 0.19 -2.92
C GLU A 44 14.72 1.33 -1.89
N ALA A 45 13.59 1.57 -1.21
CA ALA A 45 13.52 2.51 -0.10
C ALA A 45 14.48 2.12 1.05
N ALA A 46 14.56 0.83 1.38
CA ALA A 46 15.47 0.35 2.42
C ALA A 46 16.95 0.52 2.03
N LYS A 47 17.31 0.24 0.77
CA LYS A 47 18.66 0.52 0.25
C LYS A 47 19.00 2.00 0.38
N ARG A 48 18.07 2.90 0.05
CA ARG A 48 18.27 4.35 0.17
C ARG A 48 18.56 4.79 1.61
N VAL A 49 17.90 4.18 2.58
CA VAL A 49 18.18 4.42 4.01
C VAL A 49 19.58 3.94 4.38
N VAL A 50 20.01 2.77 3.90
CA VAL A 50 21.37 2.26 4.15
C VAL A 50 22.43 3.17 3.53
N GLU A 51 22.27 3.59 2.27
CA GLU A 51 23.17 4.54 1.62
C GLU A 51 23.30 5.84 2.42
N TRP A 52 22.17 6.41 2.83
CA TRP A 52 22.16 7.63 3.63
C TRP A 52 22.88 7.43 4.96
N ALA A 53 22.61 6.34 5.68
CA ALA A 53 23.22 6.06 6.97
C ALA A 53 24.74 5.81 6.86
N GLN A 54 25.18 5.08 5.84
CA GLN A 54 26.61 4.85 5.55
C GLN A 54 27.33 6.16 5.20
N ALA A 55 26.69 7.03 4.40
CA ALA A 55 27.23 8.37 4.08
C ALA A 55 27.36 9.27 5.32
N HIS A 56 26.65 8.96 6.40
CA HIS A 56 26.72 9.65 7.69
C HIS A 56 27.56 8.89 8.73
N GLY A 57 28.39 7.93 8.30
CA GLY A 57 29.36 7.23 9.16
C GLY A 57 28.77 6.10 10.00
N LEU A 58 27.54 5.68 9.74
CA LEU A 58 26.93 4.54 10.42
C LEU A 58 27.29 3.22 9.73
N ASN A 59 27.67 2.23 10.52
CA ASN A 59 27.84 0.86 10.03
C ASN A 59 26.51 0.12 10.11
N VAL A 60 25.80 0.07 8.99
CA VAL A 60 24.48 -0.56 8.84
C VAL A 60 24.51 -1.66 7.80
N LYS A 61 23.73 -2.71 8.06
CA LYS A 61 23.51 -3.85 7.17
C LYS A 61 22.01 -3.91 6.82
N LEU A 62 21.71 -4.18 5.55
CA LEU A 62 20.36 -4.49 5.10
C LEU A 62 20.13 -6.00 5.22
N ASP A 63 19.18 -6.40 6.06
CA ASP A 63 18.69 -7.77 6.12
C ASP A 63 17.29 -7.83 5.47
N ILE A 64 17.19 -8.60 4.38
CA ILE A 64 15.91 -8.84 3.69
C ILE A 64 15.29 -10.11 4.29
N VAL A 65 14.25 -9.92 5.09
CA VAL A 65 13.50 -11.02 5.68
C VAL A 65 12.45 -11.51 4.69
N ARG A 66 12.47 -12.80 4.41
CA ARG A 66 11.39 -13.52 3.72
C ARG A 66 10.60 -14.29 4.76
N GLY A 67 9.29 -14.21 4.74
CA GLY A 67 8.47 -14.94 5.70
C GLY A 67 6.98 -14.59 5.65
N CYS A 68 6.19 -15.44 6.30
CA CYS A 68 4.75 -15.24 6.46
C CYS A 68 4.50 -13.95 7.22
N VAL A 69 3.73 -13.08 6.59
CA VAL A 69 3.22 -11.86 7.23
C VAL A 69 1.82 -12.03 7.78
N CYS A 70 1.53 -13.27 8.19
CA CYS A 70 0.24 -13.68 8.70
C CYS A 70 -0.92 -13.44 7.72
N LEU A 71 -0.64 -13.11 6.45
CA LEU A 71 -1.63 -12.88 5.40
C LEU A 71 -2.18 -14.20 4.82
N GLU A 72 -1.65 -15.35 5.20
CA GLU A 72 -2.09 -16.65 4.68
C GLU A 72 -3.59 -16.88 4.92
N ARG A 73 -4.11 -16.42 6.07
CA ARG A 73 -5.54 -16.52 6.40
C ARG A 73 -6.43 -15.56 5.62
N GLU A 74 -5.98 -14.35 5.32
CA GLU A 74 -6.80 -13.35 4.62
C GLU A 74 -6.52 -13.21 3.11
N TRP A 75 -5.45 -13.81 2.59
CA TRP A 75 -5.00 -13.56 1.23
C TRP A 75 -4.45 -14.79 0.48
N PHE A 76 -4.36 -15.97 1.11
CA PHE A 76 -3.88 -17.23 0.51
C PHE A 76 -2.50 -17.18 -0.14
N PHE A 77 -1.69 -16.15 0.12
CA PHE A 77 -0.27 -16.16 -0.22
C PHE A 77 0.58 -16.04 1.04
N TRP A 78 1.64 -16.85 1.08
CA TRP A 78 2.60 -16.89 2.18
C TRP A 78 3.60 -15.73 2.12
N GLU A 79 3.95 -15.29 0.91
CA GLU A 79 4.89 -14.21 0.67
C GLU A 79 4.36 -13.35 -0.48
N PRO A 80 4.00 -12.07 -0.26
CA PRO A 80 3.75 -11.18 -1.37
C PRO A 80 5.07 -11.01 -2.11
N LEU A 81 5.17 -11.47 -3.36
CA LEU A 81 6.38 -11.32 -4.16
C LEU A 81 6.05 -10.56 -5.43
N GLY A 82 6.74 -9.45 -5.63
CA GLY A 82 6.74 -8.72 -6.90
C GLY A 82 5.46 -7.95 -7.18
N TRP A 83 4.58 -7.74 -6.20
CA TRP A 83 3.40 -6.90 -6.41
C TRP A 83 3.84 -5.47 -6.72
N LYS A 84 3.36 -4.94 -7.85
CA LYS A 84 3.64 -3.59 -8.30
C LYS A 84 2.35 -3.01 -8.87
N LEU A 85 1.90 -1.90 -8.31
CA LEU A 85 0.81 -1.13 -8.87
C LEU A 85 1.32 -0.35 -10.08
N GLU A 86 0.88 -0.74 -11.28
CA GLU A 86 1.20 0.01 -12.51
C GLU A 86 0.16 1.09 -12.76
N SER A 87 -1.12 0.69 -12.81
CA SER A 87 -2.25 1.59 -12.89
C SER A 87 -3.49 0.94 -12.25
N ALA A 88 -4.43 1.78 -11.84
CA ALA A 88 -5.79 1.37 -11.50
C ALA A 88 -6.71 2.56 -11.75
N GLU A 89 -7.89 2.26 -12.29
CA GLU A 89 -8.86 3.25 -12.71
C GLU A 89 -10.25 2.75 -12.35
N LEU A 90 -11.11 3.67 -11.95
CA LEU A 90 -12.53 3.43 -11.77
C LEU A 90 -13.29 4.34 -12.72
N GLU A 91 -14.17 3.74 -13.53
CA GLU A 91 -14.98 4.45 -14.50
C GLU A 91 -16.47 4.17 -14.27
N VAL A 92 -17.31 5.11 -14.68
CA VAL A 92 -18.77 4.93 -14.74
C VAL A 92 -19.23 5.09 -16.18
N ARG A 93 -20.18 4.24 -16.59
CA ARG A 93 -20.81 4.35 -17.91
C ARG A 93 -21.94 5.38 -17.87
N GLU A 94 -21.77 6.45 -18.62
CA GLU A 94 -22.79 7.48 -18.89
C GLU A 94 -23.35 7.31 -20.32
N PRO A 95 -24.47 7.96 -20.69
CA PRO A 95 -25.02 7.88 -22.06
C PRO A 95 -24.02 8.31 -23.15
N SER A 96 -23.11 9.22 -22.82
CA SER A 96 -22.05 9.75 -23.70
C SER A 96 -20.81 8.86 -23.79
N GLY A 97 -20.71 7.79 -22.96
CA GLY A 97 -19.55 6.90 -22.92
C GLY A 97 -19.03 6.65 -21.49
N TRP A 98 -17.82 6.13 -21.39
CA TRP A 98 -17.13 5.93 -20.11
C TRP A 98 -16.58 7.24 -19.58
N LYS A 99 -16.74 7.45 -18.28
CA LYS A 99 -16.20 8.59 -17.55
C LYS A 99 -15.35 8.10 -16.39
N GLN A 100 -14.08 8.48 -16.41
CA GLN A 100 -13.17 8.21 -15.31
C GLN A 100 -13.59 8.98 -14.05
N ILE A 101 -13.71 8.26 -12.94
CA ILE A 101 -14.04 8.79 -11.62
C ILE A 101 -12.76 9.07 -10.84
N ILE A 102 -11.81 8.13 -10.85
CA ILE A 102 -10.52 8.25 -10.15
C ILE A 102 -9.50 7.29 -10.75
N SER A 103 -8.23 7.67 -10.73
CA SER A 103 -7.10 6.84 -11.17
C SER A 103 -5.93 6.87 -10.19
N THR A 104 -4.95 6.00 -10.39
CA THR A 104 -3.68 6.03 -9.66
C THR A 104 -2.88 7.31 -9.88
N LYS A 105 -3.16 8.07 -10.96
CA LYS A 105 -2.56 9.40 -11.17
C LYS A 105 -3.14 10.43 -10.20
N ASP A 106 -4.40 10.28 -9.82
CA ASP A 106 -5.10 11.18 -8.90
C ASP A 106 -4.83 10.79 -7.44
N HIS A 107 -4.86 9.48 -7.14
CA HIS A 107 -4.62 8.98 -5.80
C HIS A 107 -3.98 7.58 -5.84
N PRO A 108 -2.81 7.35 -5.20
CA PRO A 108 -2.13 6.05 -5.24
C PRO A 108 -2.88 4.91 -4.52
N LEU A 109 -3.97 5.22 -3.80
CA LEU A 109 -4.72 4.23 -3.02
C LEU A 109 -5.97 3.73 -3.74
N VAL A 110 -6.10 3.98 -5.05
CA VAL A 110 -7.24 3.52 -5.89
C VAL A 110 -7.32 1.99 -6.01
N ALA A 111 -6.24 1.27 -5.71
CA ALA A 111 -6.22 -0.18 -5.67
C ALA A 111 -5.98 -0.68 -4.24
N VAL A 112 -6.65 -1.79 -3.85
CA VAL A 112 -6.25 -2.48 -2.62
C VAL A 112 -4.87 -3.09 -2.88
N VAL A 113 -3.99 -2.91 -1.91
CA VAL A 113 -2.74 -3.64 -1.80
C VAL A 113 -2.98 -5.14 -2.01
N HIS A 114 -2.19 -5.77 -2.89
CA HIS A 114 -2.31 -7.19 -3.25
C HIS A 114 -3.60 -7.61 -3.97
N SER A 115 -4.43 -6.66 -4.42
CA SER A 115 -5.50 -6.96 -5.36
C SER A 115 -4.91 -7.56 -6.65
N PRO A 116 -5.50 -8.63 -7.22
CA PRO A 116 -5.07 -9.17 -8.50
C PRO A 116 -5.37 -8.19 -9.63
N ALA A 117 -4.61 -8.30 -10.72
CA ALA A 117 -4.87 -7.52 -11.93
C ALA A 117 -6.14 -8.03 -12.63
N GLY A 118 -6.88 -7.11 -13.26
CA GLY A 118 -8.04 -7.45 -14.06
C GLY A 118 -8.88 -6.23 -14.42
N ILE A 119 -9.75 -6.40 -15.42
CA ILE A 119 -10.78 -5.44 -15.77
C ILE A 119 -12.12 -6.10 -15.45
N VAL A 120 -12.96 -5.39 -14.70
CA VAL A 120 -14.30 -5.86 -14.34
C VAL A 120 -15.29 -4.78 -14.70
N GLU A 121 -16.30 -5.19 -15.47
CA GLU A 121 -17.46 -4.38 -15.80
C GLU A 121 -18.71 -5.08 -15.28
N GLY A 122 -19.63 -4.32 -14.68
CA GLY A 122 -20.85 -4.89 -14.15
C GLY A 122 -21.76 -3.85 -13.54
N ARG A 123 -22.98 -4.28 -13.18
CA ARG A 123 -23.92 -3.38 -12.50
C ARG A 123 -23.43 -3.12 -11.09
N ALA A 124 -23.16 -1.85 -10.79
CA ALA A 124 -22.82 -1.41 -9.45
C ALA A 124 -24.05 -1.34 -8.54
N GLY A 125 -23.95 -1.84 -7.31
CA GLY A 125 -25.00 -1.73 -6.30
C GLY A 125 -24.43 -1.62 -4.89
N PHE A 126 -25.17 -0.94 -4.01
CA PHE A 126 -24.86 -0.95 -2.58
C PHE A 126 -25.18 -2.33 -2.02
N GLU A 127 -24.14 -3.04 -1.56
CA GLU A 127 -24.21 -4.41 -1.01
C GLU A 127 -24.84 -5.48 -1.94
N THR A 128 -25.07 -5.15 -3.22
CA THR A 128 -25.74 -5.97 -4.24
C THR A 128 -25.13 -5.75 -5.62
N GLY A 129 -25.40 -6.64 -6.59
CA GLY A 129 -24.93 -6.52 -7.98
C GLY A 129 -23.62 -7.25 -8.28
N ASP A 130 -23.14 -7.08 -9.52
CA ASP A 130 -21.88 -7.70 -10.00
C ASP A 130 -20.66 -6.96 -9.44
N VAL A 131 -20.79 -5.63 -9.28
CA VAL A 131 -19.80 -4.77 -8.65
C VAL A 131 -20.39 -4.21 -7.36
N VAL A 132 -19.92 -4.69 -6.21
CA VAL A 132 -20.48 -4.29 -4.91
C VAL A 132 -19.77 -3.05 -4.38
N VAL A 133 -20.53 -1.97 -4.17
CA VAL A 133 -20.07 -0.77 -3.48
C VAL A 133 -20.34 -0.93 -1.98
N ARG A 134 -19.32 -0.78 -1.13
CA ARG A 134 -19.46 -0.90 0.33
C ARG A 134 -18.71 0.20 1.10
N VAL A 135 -19.27 0.56 2.25
CA VAL A 135 -18.69 1.51 3.22
C VAL A 135 -18.37 0.77 4.52
N GLY A 136 -17.12 0.86 5.01
CA GLY A 136 -16.74 0.35 6.33
C GLY A 136 -15.75 -0.82 6.35
N ARG A 137 -15.67 -1.54 7.49
CA ARG A 137 -14.68 -2.61 7.72
C ARG A 137 -14.94 -3.79 6.76
N LEU A 138 -13.90 -4.20 6.05
CA LEU A 138 -13.94 -5.20 4.99
C LEU A 138 -14.30 -6.59 5.54
N GLY A 139 -15.50 -7.08 5.24
CA GLY A 139 -15.79 -8.52 5.18
C GLY A 139 -15.48 -9.04 3.78
N TYR A 140 -14.21 -8.99 3.36
CA TYR A 140 -13.76 -9.41 2.02
C TYR A 140 -14.27 -10.82 1.69
N TRP A 141 -14.12 -11.74 2.64
CA TRP A 141 -14.54 -13.14 2.49
C TRP A 141 -16.04 -13.34 2.31
N ASP A 142 -16.87 -12.50 2.92
CA ASP A 142 -18.31 -12.56 2.72
C ASP A 142 -18.67 -12.24 1.27
N MET A 143 -17.90 -11.36 0.61
CA MET A 143 -18.13 -10.96 -0.78
C MET A 143 -17.58 -12.00 -1.75
N VAL A 144 -16.40 -12.56 -1.47
CA VAL A 144 -15.87 -13.73 -2.22
C VAL A 144 -16.89 -14.87 -2.18
N GLY A 145 -17.46 -15.18 -1.01
CA GLY A 145 -18.48 -16.22 -0.86
C GLY A 145 -19.79 -15.91 -1.62
N ARG A 146 -20.05 -14.66 -1.97
CA ARG A 146 -21.21 -14.22 -2.78
C ARG A 146 -20.92 -14.20 -4.29
N ASN A 147 -19.71 -14.57 -4.70
CA ASN A 147 -19.29 -14.63 -6.10
C ASN A 147 -19.45 -13.28 -6.85
N VAL A 148 -19.14 -12.17 -6.16
CA VAL A 148 -19.15 -10.82 -6.77
C VAL A 148 -17.93 -10.65 -7.68
N ALA A 149 -18.08 -9.93 -8.79
CA ALA A 149 -17.00 -9.77 -9.77
C ALA A 149 -15.97 -8.72 -9.33
N ALA A 150 -16.41 -7.66 -8.66
CA ALA A 150 -15.54 -6.68 -8.03
C ALA A 150 -16.16 -6.06 -6.78
N ILE A 151 -15.30 -5.57 -5.90
CA ILE A 151 -15.69 -4.79 -4.73
C ILE A 151 -15.14 -3.38 -4.91
N ILE A 152 -15.95 -2.36 -4.62
CA ILE A 152 -15.54 -0.97 -4.45
C ILE A 152 -15.72 -0.64 -2.98
N ALA A 153 -14.63 -0.68 -2.22
CA ALA A 153 -14.65 -0.35 -0.81
C ALA A 153 -14.34 1.13 -0.57
N SER A 154 -14.95 1.72 0.45
CA SER A 154 -14.50 2.99 1.02
C SER A 154 -14.08 2.80 2.48
N HIS A 155 -12.85 3.21 2.78
CA HIS A 155 -12.35 3.24 4.14
C HIS A 155 -12.60 4.61 4.79
N TRP A 156 -13.02 4.60 6.05
CA TRP A 156 -13.14 5.78 6.90
C TRP A 156 -12.05 5.71 7.98
N GLY A 157 -10.87 6.24 7.64
CA GLY A 157 -9.78 6.50 8.58
C GLY A 157 -9.49 8.00 8.64
N PRO A 158 -8.71 8.49 9.61
CA PRO A 158 -8.36 9.91 9.69
C PRO A 158 -7.66 10.37 8.41
N GLY A 159 -8.37 11.17 7.62
CA GLY A 159 -7.81 11.96 6.52
C GLY A 159 -7.77 11.34 5.12
N ILE A 160 -8.14 10.06 4.91
CA ILE A 160 -8.02 9.43 3.58
C ILE A 160 -9.23 8.54 3.26
N ARG A 161 -9.95 8.89 2.19
CA ARG A 161 -10.91 8.01 1.51
C ARG A 161 -10.19 7.34 0.36
N TYR A 162 -10.12 6.02 0.37
CA TYR A 162 -9.60 5.30 -0.78
C TYR A 162 -10.66 4.34 -1.32
N PHE A 163 -10.75 4.29 -2.65
CA PHE A 163 -11.52 3.33 -3.41
C PHE A 163 -10.59 2.18 -3.75
N ALA A 164 -11.11 0.96 -3.78
CA ALA A 164 -10.22 -0.17 -3.90
C ALA A 164 -10.94 -1.29 -4.63
N VAL A 165 -10.48 -1.57 -5.86
CA VAL A 165 -11.05 -2.59 -6.76
C VAL A 165 -10.43 -3.93 -6.45
N PHE A 166 -11.27 -4.96 -6.30
CA PHE A 166 -10.83 -6.31 -5.96
C PHE A 166 -11.51 -7.39 -6.81
N PRO A 167 -10.83 -7.95 -7.83
CA PRO A 167 -11.27 -9.21 -8.43
C PRO A 167 -10.99 -10.35 -7.43
N PRO A 168 -11.95 -11.22 -7.09
CA PRO A 168 -11.67 -12.36 -6.24
C PRO A 168 -10.67 -13.31 -6.92
N CYS A 169 -9.62 -13.74 -6.20
CA CYS A 169 -8.67 -14.78 -6.63
C CYS A 169 -9.31 -16.17 -6.67
N SER A 170 -10.48 -16.36 -7.30
CA SER A 170 -11.04 -17.67 -7.67
C SER A 170 -12.44 -17.51 -8.26
N ALA A 171 -12.54 -17.15 -9.53
CA ALA A 171 -13.70 -17.53 -10.33
C ALA A 171 -13.29 -17.57 -11.81
N ARG A 172 -12.76 -18.74 -12.22
CA ARG A 172 -12.38 -19.14 -13.59
C ARG A 172 -11.04 -18.59 -14.10
N GLN A 173 -10.02 -19.44 -14.03
CA GLN A 173 -9.09 -19.53 -15.16
C GLN A 173 -9.79 -20.36 -16.27
N PRO A 174 -9.67 -19.97 -17.55
CA PRO A 174 -10.17 -20.77 -18.67
C PRO A 174 -9.51 -22.15 -18.76
#